data_AF-G5SS05-F1
#
_entry.id   AF-G5SS05-F1
#
_cell.length_a   1.000
_cell.length_b   1.000
_cell.length_c   1.000
_cell.angle_alpha   90.00
_cell.angle_beta   90.00
_cell.angle_gamma   90.00
#
_symmetry.space_group_name_H-M   'P 1'
#
loop_
_entity.id
_entity.type
_entity.pdbx_description
1 polymer ?
#
loop_
_entity_poly.entity_id
_entity_poly.type
_entity_poly.pdbx_seq_one_letter_code
_entity_poly.pdbx_strand_id
1 'polypeptide(L)'
;MPMKDFQFDTTREQEKLENILKERKRRIAKQQVIFTLILLFIGVVLCLYIFRKVAYTELDGYVKIDVNRQRTPRDIFLSNINVEIGDYVLPGDTLYSYLYLDALLDQINLNKEPQVVSDDRNMRVRYGVSLQEVNVLRTRIRELERQIALEDHDISFGLSDNAHKLDLERLLKESREAYKAKLAEARLLREAWDATAEAARRSMYDINAPILLNELMTSAGRHTSMIHYRLATDTAIVIDIQMPENMIVLANEEIMKLQMLDLDKSNLYVIGYVPIDKMDKLNINSKAEVYVNDEVSFRAKVMTLAVRTSELPSNLQSAFSRNTMVPLAVFEIEGGQVVPFWALTADLPVSIRIPNIRFKRLEKEQKYIWFKTGEGLLDFSKEYLRQRREKRHMQQRAYETGRDFAVSQKPHSEVADTLQGSSLYHVHIACFKDGNEAEALVEKLRKQGYDRAKKIEAGAYSRVVVASCPTEAEAAALVREVRKTTKYKDACLWKQERK
;
A
#
# COMPACT_ATOMS: atom_id res chain seq x y z
N MET A 1 -61.31 57.24 86.40
CA MET A 1 -60.77 56.18 85.53
C MET A 1 -59.51 56.70 84.88
N PRO A 2 -58.34 56.07 85.09
CA PRO A 2 -57.04 56.59 84.65
C PRO A 2 -56.72 56.18 83.21
N MET A 3 -56.16 57.11 82.43
CA MET A 3 -55.49 56.81 81.17
C MET A 3 -54.13 56.17 81.49
N LYS A 4 -53.88 54.97 80.98
CA LYS A 4 -52.60 54.28 81.07
C LYS A 4 -51.65 54.85 80.02
N ASP A 5 -50.48 55.26 80.46
CA ASP A 5 -49.34 55.61 79.62
C ASP A 5 -48.98 54.44 78.69
N PHE A 6 -49.02 54.69 77.39
CA PHE A 6 -48.43 53.83 76.37
C PHE A 6 -46.97 54.22 76.20
N GLN A 7 -46.07 53.49 76.86
CA GLN A 7 -44.64 53.50 76.53
C GLN A 7 -44.41 52.58 75.33
N PHE A 8 -44.00 53.15 74.19
CA PHE A 8 -43.49 52.38 73.06
C PHE A 8 -42.02 52.03 73.32
N ASP A 9 -41.73 50.74 73.45
CA ASP A 9 -40.37 50.17 73.51
C ASP A 9 -39.62 50.41 72.18
N THR A 10 -39.00 51.58 72.02
CA THR A 10 -38.21 51.95 70.83
C THR A 10 -36.90 51.15 70.69
N THR A 11 -36.45 50.48 71.74
CA THR A 11 -35.21 49.68 71.76
C THR A 11 -35.34 48.35 71.02
N ARG A 12 -36.53 47.73 71.07
CA ARG A 12 -36.77 46.37 70.54
C ARG A 12 -36.98 46.34 69.02
N GLU A 13 -37.48 47.42 68.43
CA GLU A 13 -37.58 47.57 66.98
C GLU A 13 -36.24 47.96 66.34
N GLN A 14 -35.42 48.75 67.05
CA GLN A 14 -34.07 49.10 66.59
C GLN A 14 -33.15 47.87 66.55
N GLU A 15 -33.19 46.99 67.55
CA GLU A 15 -32.43 45.73 67.54
C GLU A 15 -32.86 44.78 66.42
N LYS A 16 -34.16 44.69 66.13
CA LYS A 16 -34.67 43.89 65.01
C LYS A 16 -34.24 44.46 63.66
N LEU A 17 -34.28 45.79 63.50
CA LEU A 17 -33.81 46.46 62.28
C LEU A 17 -32.30 46.26 62.08
N GLU A 18 -31.53 46.34 63.15
CA GLU A 18 -30.07 46.15 63.14
C GLU A 18 -29.68 44.69 62.83
N ASN A 19 -30.43 43.72 63.35
CA ASN A 19 -30.24 42.31 63.02
C ASN A 19 -30.63 41.98 61.56
N ILE A 20 -31.72 42.57 61.04
CA ILE A 20 -32.11 42.43 59.63
C ILE A 20 -31.06 43.07 58.71
N LEU A 21 -30.46 44.21 59.10
CA LEU A 21 -29.37 44.85 58.37
C LEU A 21 -28.07 44.02 58.38
N LYS A 22 -27.72 43.40 59.52
CA LYS A 22 -26.57 42.47 59.64
C LYS A 22 -26.75 41.22 58.78
N GLU A 23 -27.95 40.65 58.74
CA GLU A 23 -28.26 39.49 57.90
C GLU A 23 -28.20 39.82 56.40
N ARG A 24 -28.74 40.98 55.99
CA ARG A 24 -28.63 41.45 54.59
C ARG A 24 -27.18 41.73 54.19
N LYS A 25 -26.38 42.39 55.05
CA LYS A 25 -24.95 42.61 54.80
C LYS A 25 -24.18 41.31 54.65
N ARG A 26 -24.46 40.29 55.47
CA ARG A 26 -23.83 38.95 55.34
C ARG A 26 -24.21 38.23 54.05
N ARG A 27 -25.46 38.33 53.58
CA ARG A 27 -25.87 37.72 52.30
C ARG A 27 -25.24 38.43 51.10
N ILE A 28 -25.19 39.76 51.11
CA ILE A 28 -24.55 40.58 50.08
C ILE A 28 -23.04 40.31 50.03
N ALA A 29 -22.38 40.23 51.20
CA ALA A 29 -20.96 39.90 51.28
C ALA A 29 -20.65 38.50 50.73
N LYS A 30 -21.49 37.50 51.01
CA LYS A 30 -21.36 36.15 50.42
C LYS A 30 -21.53 36.16 48.90
N GLN A 31 -22.49 36.91 48.37
CA GLN A 31 -22.68 37.04 46.92
C GLN A 31 -21.52 37.78 46.24
N GLN A 32 -20.97 38.83 46.88
CA GLN A 32 -19.80 39.54 46.37
C GLN A 32 -18.56 38.67 46.33
N VAL A 33 -18.31 37.84 47.36
CA VAL A 33 -17.19 36.88 47.36
C VAL A 33 -17.32 35.85 46.24
N ILE A 34 -18.53 35.36 45.95
CA ILE A 34 -18.74 34.41 44.85
C ILE A 34 -18.50 35.11 43.50
N PHE A 35 -19.00 36.34 43.32
CA PHE A 35 -18.79 37.11 42.10
C PHE A 35 -17.31 37.44 41.85
N THR A 36 -16.55 37.83 42.88
CA THR A 36 -15.11 38.11 42.73
C THR A 36 -14.33 36.85 42.37
N LEU A 37 -14.70 35.69 42.91
CA LEU A 37 -14.04 34.42 42.62
C LEU A 37 -14.32 33.96 41.17
N ILE A 38 -15.55 34.12 40.68
CA ILE A 38 -15.91 33.84 39.27
C ILE A 38 -15.17 34.81 38.34
N LEU A 39 -15.15 36.11 38.66
CA LEU A 39 -14.45 37.12 37.85
C LEU A 39 -12.94 36.84 37.79
N LEU A 40 -12.35 36.44 38.91
CA LEU A 40 -10.93 36.05 38.98
C LEU A 40 -10.67 34.79 38.15
N PHE A 41 -11.56 33.79 38.19
CA PHE A 41 -11.45 32.61 37.34
C PHE A 41 -11.51 32.97 35.84
N ILE A 42 -12.46 33.82 35.44
CA ILE A 42 -12.55 34.32 34.06
C ILE A 42 -11.28 35.10 33.68
N GLY A 43 -10.78 35.95 34.57
CA GLY A 43 -9.53 36.68 34.37
C GLY A 43 -8.32 35.77 34.17
N VAL A 44 -8.20 34.71 34.97
CA VAL A 44 -7.13 33.70 34.82
C VAL A 44 -7.26 32.96 33.48
N VAL A 45 -8.47 32.54 33.09
CA VAL A 45 -8.70 31.89 31.79
C VAL A 45 -8.38 32.83 30.63
N LEU A 46 -8.75 34.11 30.73
CA LEU A 46 -8.46 35.12 29.72
C LEU A 46 -6.96 35.40 29.61
N CYS A 47 -6.26 35.52 30.75
CA CYS A 47 -4.81 35.66 30.79
C CYS A 47 -4.11 34.43 30.19
N LEU A 48 -4.56 33.21 30.51
CA LEU A 48 -4.04 31.98 29.89
C LEU A 48 -4.29 31.96 28.37
N TYR A 49 -5.46 32.42 27.92
CA TYR A 49 -5.78 32.51 26.51
C TYR A 49 -4.89 33.52 25.76
N ILE A 50 -4.71 34.73 26.31
CA ILE A 50 -3.84 35.76 25.74
C ILE A 50 -2.39 35.28 25.75
N PHE A 51 -1.92 34.70 26.85
CA PHE A 51 -0.58 34.15 26.97
C PHE A 51 -0.33 33.06 25.92
N ARG A 52 -1.29 32.16 25.72
CA ARG A 52 -1.22 31.14 24.66
C ARG A 52 -1.14 31.75 23.26
N LYS A 53 -1.92 32.80 22.96
CA LYS A 53 -1.91 33.52 21.68
C LYS A 53 -0.60 34.27 21.41
N VAL A 54 0.11 34.70 22.45
CA VAL A 54 1.41 35.38 22.33
C VAL A 54 2.56 34.37 22.27
N ALA A 55 2.45 33.25 23.00
CA ALA A 55 3.47 32.22 23.07
C ALA A 55 3.57 31.37 21.80
N TYR A 56 2.48 31.21 21.04
CA TYR A 56 2.43 30.37 19.84
C TYR A 56 1.88 31.13 18.64
N THR A 57 2.59 31.03 17.51
CA THR A 57 2.06 31.46 16.21
C THR A 57 1.46 30.24 15.52
N GLU A 58 0.13 30.21 15.40
CA GLU A 58 -0.60 29.17 14.67
C GLU A 58 -0.78 29.57 13.20
N LEU A 59 -0.47 28.64 12.31
CA LEU A 59 -0.57 28.73 10.86
C LEU A 59 -1.30 27.48 10.34
N ASP A 60 -2.07 27.63 9.29
CA ASP A 60 -2.71 26.50 8.63
C ASP A 60 -1.88 26.06 7.44
N GLY A 61 -1.85 24.77 7.15
CA GLY A 61 -1.03 24.22 6.09
C GLY A 61 -1.50 22.86 5.61
N TYR A 62 -0.74 22.27 4.70
CA TYR A 62 -0.97 20.93 4.20
C TYR A 62 0.37 20.21 3.96
N VAL A 63 0.34 18.89 4.09
CA VAL A 63 1.48 18.03 3.76
C VAL A 63 1.55 17.89 2.24
N LYS A 64 2.75 18.03 1.69
CA LYS A 64 3.02 17.78 0.28
C LYS A 64 4.15 16.77 0.15
N ILE A 65 3.89 15.75 -0.66
CA ILE A 65 4.84 14.69 -0.97
C ILE A 65 4.81 14.46 -2.47
N ASP A 66 5.98 14.24 -3.06
CA ASP A 66 6.07 13.89 -4.47
C ASP A 66 5.60 12.45 -4.66
N VAL A 67 4.44 12.33 -5.30
CA VAL A 67 3.84 11.05 -5.67
C VAL A 67 4.37 10.64 -7.04
N ASN A 68 4.88 9.42 -7.14
CA ASN A 68 5.36 8.87 -8.40
C ASN A 68 4.14 8.49 -9.28
N ARG A 69 3.96 9.21 -10.38
CA ARG A 69 2.87 8.98 -11.33
C ARG A 69 3.36 8.11 -12.47
N GLN A 70 2.83 6.90 -12.56
CA GLN A 70 3.17 5.98 -13.65
C GLN A 70 2.41 6.39 -14.90
N ARG A 71 3.17 6.74 -15.94
CA ARG A 71 2.68 7.10 -17.27
C ARG A 71 3.38 6.26 -18.32
N THR A 72 2.73 6.08 -19.46
CA THR A 72 3.29 5.33 -20.59
C THR A 72 3.85 6.27 -21.64
N PRO A 73 5.03 5.99 -22.21
CA PRO A 73 5.62 6.82 -23.27
C PRO A 73 4.97 6.58 -24.65
N ARG A 74 4.18 5.52 -24.79
CA ARG A 74 3.53 5.08 -26.03
C ARG A 74 2.11 4.62 -25.74
N ASP A 75 1.33 4.49 -26.81
CA ASP A 75 -0.02 3.93 -26.76
C ASP A 75 0.08 2.44 -26.46
N ILE A 76 -0.62 2.02 -25.41
CA ILE A 76 -0.61 0.64 -24.94
C ILE A 76 -2.03 0.15 -24.75
N PHE A 77 -2.19 -1.16 -24.82
CA PHE A 77 -3.34 -1.84 -24.27
C PHE A 77 -3.00 -2.35 -22.87
N LEU A 78 -3.72 -1.87 -21.86
CA LEU A 78 -3.60 -2.33 -20.49
C LEU A 78 -4.40 -3.61 -20.33
N SER A 79 -3.72 -4.75 -20.17
CA SER A 79 -4.39 -6.04 -20.03
C SER A 79 -4.90 -6.22 -18.61
N ASN A 80 -3.99 -6.38 -17.65
CA ASN A 80 -4.33 -6.68 -16.25
C ASN A 80 -3.55 -5.75 -15.32
N ILE A 81 -4.18 -5.40 -14.19
CA ILE A 81 -3.54 -4.66 -13.11
C ILE A 81 -3.34 -5.64 -11.96
N ASN A 82 -2.07 -5.87 -11.60
CA ASN A 82 -1.68 -6.92 -10.66
C ASN A 82 -1.65 -6.44 -9.21
N VAL A 83 -2.05 -5.20 -8.95
CA VAL A 83 -1.95 -4.52 -7.65
C VAL A 83 -3.25 -3.80 -7.32
N GLU A 84 -3.59 -3.73 -6.04
CA GLU A 84 -4.77 -2.99 -5.55
C GLU A 84 -4.36 -1.70 -4.84
N ILE A 85 -5.32 -0.79 -4.67
CA ILE A 85 -5.13 0.41 -3.86
C ILE A 85 -4.83 0.02 -2.41
N GLY A 86 -3.78 0.60 -1.84
CA GLY A 86 -3.28 0.29 -0.51
C GLY A 86 -2.27 -0.84 -0.46
N ASP A 87 -1.90 -1.45 -1.59
CA ASP A 87 -0.89 -2.49 -1.63
C ASP A 87 0.52 -1.96 -1.46
N TYR A 88 1.32 -2.75 -0.73
CA TYR A 88 2.74 -2.53 -0.54
C TYR A 88 3.53 -3.30 -1.62
N VAL A 89 4.25 -2.55 -2.45
CA VAL A 89 5.05 -3.09 -3.56
C VAL A 89 6.54 -2.96 -3.27
N LEU A 90 7.29 -3.98 -3.66
CA LEU A 90 8.74 -4.07 -3.60
C LEU A 90 9.32 -3.88 -5.00
N PRO A 91 10.57 -3.42 -5.11
CA PRO A 91 11.24 -3.34 -6.40
C PRO A 91 11.27 -4.71 -7.09
N GLY A 92 10.84 -4.75 -8.35
CA GLY A 92 10.70 -5.97 -9.14
C GLY A 92 9.31 -6.62 -9.11
N ASP A 93 8.38 -6.16 -8.27
CA ASP A 93 6.99 -6.62 -8.33
C ASP A 93 6.31 -6.13 -9.61
N THR A 94 5.47 -6.98 -10.21
CA THR A 94 4.67 -6.60 -11.39
C THR A 94 3.50 -5.72 -10.98
N LEU A 95 3.49 -4.48 -11.47
CA LEU A 95 2.40 -3.51 -11.24
C LEU A 95 1.23 -3.78 -12.19
N TYR A 96 1.51 -3.80 -13.49
CA TYR A 96 0.52 -4.08 -14.51
C TYR A 96 1.16 -4.72 -15.74
N SER A 97 0.32 -5.43 -16.48
CA SER A 97 0.65 -6.12 -17.72
C SER A 97 0.06 -5.35 -18.90
N TYR A 98 0.85 -5.08 -19.93
CA TYR A 98 0.43 -4.27 -21.07
C TYR A 98 0.98 -4.82 -22.39
N LEU A 99 0.33 -4.43 -23.48
CA LEU A 99 0.76 -4.72 -24.85
C LEU A 99 0.95 -3.41 -25.61
N TYR A 100 1.93 -3.33 -26.51
CA TYR A 100 2.08 -2.15 -27.36
C TYR A 100 1.00 -2.14 -28.44
N LEU A 101 0.27 -1.03 -28.55
CA LEU A 101 -0.83 -0.92 -29.51
C LEU A 101 -0.32 -1.00 -30.95
N ASP A 102 0.83 -0.39 -31.26
CA ASP A 102 1.46 -0.46 -32.58
C ASP A 102 1.69 -1.91 -33.05
N ALA A 103 2.18 -2.77 -32.15
CA ALA A 103 2.45 -4.17 -32.46
C ALA A 103 1.17 -4.96 -32.73
N LEU A 104 0.06 -4.56 -32.10
CA LEU A 104 -1.28 -5.14 -32.35
C LEU A 104 -1.85 -4.62 -33.68
N LEU A 105 -1.69 -3.33 -33.97
CA LEU A 105 -2.16 -2.71 -35.20
C LEU A 105 -1.44 -3.22 -36.44
N ASP A 106 -0.12 -3.45 -36.35
CA ASP A 106 0.67 -4.05 -37.42
C ASP A 106 0.19 -5.47 -37.78
N GLN A 107 -0.37 -6.23 -36.84
CA GLN A 107 -0.93 -7.56 -37.13
C GLN A 107 -2.27 -7.51 -37.86
N ILE A 108 -3.06 -6.46 -37.63
CA ILE A 108 -4.37 -6.28 -38.26
C ILE A 108 -4.23 -5.75 -39.69
N ASN A 109 -3.07 -5.17 -40.02
CA ASN A 109 -2.84 -4.58 -41.32
C ASN A 109 -2.65 -5.65 -42.42
N LEU A 110 -3.76 -6.04 -43.05
CA LEU A 110 -3.83 -6.98 -44.18
C LEU A 110 -2.91 -6.64 -45.37
N ASN A 111 -2.52 -5.37 -45.51
CA ASN A 111 -1.72 -4.91 -46.65
C ASN A 111 -0.21 -4.99 -46.40
N LYS A 112 0.24 -5.34 -45.18
CA LYS A 112 1.64 -5.31 -44.80
C LYS A 112 2.02 -6.56 -44.03
N GLU A 113 2.78 -7.43 -44.68
CA GLU A 113 3.43 -8.56 -44.00
C GLU A 113 4.50 -8.02 -43.03
N PRO A 114 4.51 -8.43 -41.76
CA PRO A 114 5.56 -8.05 -40.82
C PRO A 114 6.92 -8.51 -41.35
N GLN A 115 7.94 -7.66 -41.21
CA GLN A 115 9.28 -7.95 -41.71
C GLN A 115 9.82 -9.28 -41.17
N VAL A 116 9.55 -9.59 -39.90
CA VAL A 116 9.97 -10.85 -39.24
C VAL A 116 9.40 -12.09 -39.93
N VAL A 117 8.16 -12.04 -40.44
CA VAL A 117 7.52 -13.16 -41.15
C VAL A 117 8.10 -13.31 -42.56
N SER A 118 8.31 -12.19 -43.25
CA SER A 118 8.98 -12.18 -44.54
C SER A 118 10.41 -12.75 -44.43
N ASP A 119 11.14 -12.40 -43.38
CA ASP A 119 12.50 -12.88 -43.13
C ASP A 119 12.52 -14.39 -42.84
N ASP A 120 11.60 -14.93 -42.03
CA ASP A 120 11.45 -16.39 -41.83
C ASP A 120 11.21 -17.12 -43.16
N ARG A 121 10.27 -16.62 -43.97
CA ARG A 121 9.96 -17.21 -45.28
C ARG A 121 11.19 -17.21 -46.18
N ASN A 122 11.91 -16.08 -46.25
CA ASN A 122 13.10 -15.94 -47.06
C ASN A 122 14.22 -16.87 -46.59
N MET A 123 14.46 -16.99 -45.29
CA MET A 123 15.46 -17.90 -44.73
C MET A 123 15.12 -19.36 -44.99
N ARG A 124 13.84 -19.75 -44.83
CA ARG A 124 13.35 -21.09 -45.17
C ARG A 124 13.61 -21.44 -46.63
N VAL A 125 13.30 -20.52 -47.55
CA VAL A 125 13.52 -20.72 -48.99
C VAL A 125 15.02 -20.86 -49.28
N ARG A 126 15.87 -19.96 -48.74
CA ARG A 126 17.32 -20.03 -48.92
C ARG A 126 17.91 -21.34 -48.40
N TYR A 127 17.48 -21.77 -47.21
CA TYR A 127 17.87 -23.05 -46.64
C TYR A 127 17.44 -24.22 -47.54
N GLY A 128 16.21 -24.20 -48.04
CA GLY A 128 15.69 -25.21 -48.96
C GLY A 128 16.49 -25.30 -50.27
N VAL A 129 16.83 -24.16 -50.88
CA VAL A 129 17.67 -24.10 -52.09
C VAL A 129 19.07 -24.64 -51.81
N SER A 130 19.70 -24.22 -50.71
CA SER A 130 21.04 -24.71 -50.32
C SER A 130 21.05 -26.22 -50.10
N LEU A 131 20.00 -26.79 -49.47
CA LEU A 131 19.85 -28.23 -49.34
C LEU A 131 19.70 -28.96 -50.68
N GLN A 132 18.98 -28.38 -51.64
CA GLN A 132 18.87 -28.95 -52.99
C GLN A 132 20.23 -28.97 -53.69
N GLU A 133 21.01 -27.88 -53.60
CA GLU A 133 22.38 -27.82 -54.15
C GLU A 133 23.30 -28.87 -53.50
N VAL A 134 23.22 -29.05 -52.18
CA VAL A 134 23.96 -30.10 -51.46
C VAL A 134 23.60 -31.49 -52.00
N ASN A 135 22.33 -31.75 -52.28
CA ASN A 135 21.88 -33.03 -52.85
C ASN A 135 22.40 -33.24 -54.28
N VAL A 136 22.40 -32.20 -55.12
CA VAL A 136 22.96 -32.25 -56.48
C VAL A 136 24.48 -32.50 -56.45
N LEU A 137 25.21 -31.83 -55.57
CA LEU A 137 26.65 -32.07 -55.40
C LEU A 137 26.91 -33.49 -54.90
N ARG A 138 26.06 -34.02 -54.03
CA ARG A 138 26.15 -35.41 -53.55
C ARG A 138 25.94 -36.42 -54.66
N THR A 139 24.98 -36.22 -55.56
CA THR A 139 24.78 -37.10 -56.72
C THR A 139 25.96 -37.00 -57.68
N ARG A 140 26.45 -35.77 -57.94
CA ARG A 140 27.62 -35.54 -58.79
C ARG A 140 28.87 -36.24 -58.27
N ILE A 141 29.14 -36.16 -56.97
CA ILE A 141 30.26 -36.88 -56.33
C ILE A 141 30.15 -38.38 -56.56
N ARG A 142 28.95 -38.97 -56.40
CA ARG A 142 28.74 -40.41 -56.64
C ARG A 142 28.94 -40.79 -58.11
N GLU A 143 28.53 -39.94 -59.04
CA GLU A 143 28.77 -40.16 -60.48
C GLU A 143 30.26 -40.13 -60.81
N LEU A 144 30.99 -39.13 -60.29
CA LEU A 144 32.44 -39.02 -60.46
C LEU A 144 33.18 -40.21 -59.86
N GLU A 145 32.79 -40.67 -58.66
CA GLU A 145 33.36 -41.87 -58.05
C GLU A 145 33.13 -43.13 -58.90
N ARG A 146 31.95 -43.27 -59.53
CA ARG A 146 31.68 -44.35 -60.47
C ARG A 146 32.50 -44.24 -61.74
N GLN A 147 32.64 -43.04 -62.30
CA GLN A 147 33.45 -42.80 -63.50
C GLN A 147 34.92 -43.15 -63.27
N ILE A 148 35.49 -42.72 -62.13
CA ILE A 148 36.87 -43.07 -61.76
C ILE A 148 37.03 -44.60 -61.64
N ALA A 149 36.08 -45.30 -61.03
CA ALA A 149 36.14 -46.76 -60.90
C ALA A 149 36.06 -47.49 -62.26
N LEU A 150 35.32 -46.93 -63.23
CA LEU A 150 35.28 -47.46 -64.60
C LEU A 150 36.59 -47.18 -65.34
N GLU A 151 37.14 -45.97 -65.19
CA GLU A 151 38.44 -45.61 -65.77
C GLU A 151 39.59 -46.47 -65.24
N ASP A 152 39.57 -46.84 -63.95
CA ASP A 152 40.55 -47.78 -63.38
C ASP A 152 40.53 -49.14 -64.10
N HIS A 153 39.33 -49.61 -64.44
CA HIS A 153 39.17 -50.82 -65.24
C HIS A 153 39.70 -50.59 -66.65
N ASP A 154 39.29 -49.52 -67.35
CA ASP A 154 39.67 -49.25 -68.74
C ASP A 154 41.18 -49.01 -68.93
N ILE A 155 41.84 -48.35 -67.97
CA ILE A 155 43.31 -48.21 -67.95
C ILE A 155 43.99 -49.59 -67.85
N SER A 156 43.43 -50.52 -67.05
CA SER A 156 44.00 -51.88 -66.92
C SER A 156 43.90 -52.68 -68.22
N PHE A 157 42.91 -52.39 -69.07
CA PHE A 157 42.75 -52.98 -70.41
C PHE A 157 43.48 -52.19 -71.51
N GLY A 158 44.14 -51.07 -71.19
CA GLY A 158 44.83 -50.21 -72.16
C GLY A 158 43.90 -49.41 -73.07
N LEU A 159 42.64 -49.21 -72.65
CA LEU A 159 41.62 -48.47 -73.40
C LEU A 159 41.60 -46.97 -73.08
N SER A 160 42.25 -46.54 -72.00
CA SER A 160 42.26 -45.15 -71.51
C SER A 160 43.64 -44.75 -70.94
N ASP A 161 43.82 -43.44 -70.71
CA ASP A 161 45.05 -42.80 -70.26
C ASP A 161 44.95 -42.26 -68.83
N ASN A 162 46.09 -42.24 -68.11
CA ASN A 162 46.19 -41.71 -66.75
C ASN A 162 45.82 -40.21 -66.63
N ALA A 163 45.97 -39.43 -67.71
CA ALA A 163 45.65 -38.01 -67.69
C ALA A 163 44.15 -37.75 -67.46
N HIS A 164 43.28 -38.54 -68.10
CA HIS A 164 41.83 -38.40 -67.95
C HIS A 164 41.36 -38.75 -66.53
N LYS A 165 41.94 -39.79 -65.94
CA LYS A 165 41.71 -40.15 -64.54
C LYS A 165 42.12 -39.03 -63.58
N LEU A 166 43.29 -38.42 -63.76
CA LEU A 166 43.75 -37.31 -62.92
C LEU A 166 42.81 -36.10 -62.99
N ASP A 167 42.22 -35.83 -64.16
CA ASP A 167 41.21 -34.79 -64.32
C ASP A 167 39.92 -35.09 -63.55
N LEU A 168 39.43 -36.33 -63.59
CA LEU A 168 38.27 -36.76 -62.81
C LEU A 168 38.52 -36.70 -61.30
N GLU A 169 39.72 -37.08 -60.85
CA GLU A 169 40.13 -36.97 -59.45
C GLU A 169 40.20 -35.52 -58.97
N ARG A 170 40.70 -34.62 -59.83
CA ARG A 170 40.68 -33.17 -59.59
C ARG A 170 39.24 -32.66 -59.44
N LEU A 171 38.36 -32.99 -60.38
CA LEU A 171 36.94 -32.59 -60.34
C LEU A 171 36.22 -33.18 -59.12
N LEU A 172 36.56 -34.40 -58.70
CA LEU A 172 36.02 -35.02 -57.49
C LEU A 172 36.45 -34.25 -56.25
N LYS A 173 37.71 -33.84 -56.17
CA LYS A 173 38.22 -33.03 -55.05
C LYS A 173 37.53 -31.68 -54.98
N GLU A 174 37.44 -30.97 -56.11
CA GLU A 174 36.71 -29.69 -56.22
C GLU A 174 35.24 -29.85 -55.81
N SER A 175 34.57 -30.89 -56.29
CA SER A 175 33.17 -31.17 -55.95
C SER A 175 32.98 -31.48 -54.46
N ARG A 176 33.94 -32.20 -53.83
CA ARG A 176 33.91 -32.50 -52.39
C ARG A 176 34.14 -31.25 -51.54
N GLU A 177 35.02 -30.35 -51.96
CA GLU A 177 35.24 -29.07 -51.30
C GLU A 177 34.00 -28.18 -51.41
N ALA A 178 33.41 -28.08 -52.61
CA ALA A 178 32.15 -27.39 -52.84
C ALA A 178 31.00 -27.98 -51.99
N TYR A 179 30.90 -29.31 -51.90
CA TYR A 179 29.92 -29.99 -51.06
C TYR A 179 30.09 -29.63 -49.58
N LYS A 180 31.31 -29.64 -49.05
CA LYS A 180 31.58 -29.25 -47.65
C LYS A 180 31.22 -27.78 -47.40
N ALA A 181 31.58 -26.89 -48.31
CA ALA A 181 31.25 -25.46 -48.20
C ALA A 181 29.73 -25.24 -48.20
N LYS A 182 29.00 -25.87 -49.11
CA LYS A 182 27.53 -25.80 -49.18
C LYS A 182 26.84 -26.44 -47.99
N LEU A 183 27.37 -27.55 -47.46
CA LEU A 183 26.86 -28.15 -46.24
C LEU A 183 27.01 -27.21 -45.03
N ALA A 184 28.14 -26.50 -44.93
CA ALA A 184 28.37 -25.51 -43.88
C ALA A 184 27.42 -24.31 -44.03
N GLU A 185 27.26 -23.79 -45.25
CA GLU A 185 26.28 -22.74 -45.56
C GLU A 185 24.86 -23.15 -45.15
N ALA A 186 24.42 -24.36 -45.52
CA ALA A 186 23.11 -24.88 -45.16
C ALA A 186 22.92 -24.96 -43.64
N ARG A 187 23.95 -25.32 -42.87
CA ARG A 187 23.88 -25.33 -41.39
C ARG A 187 23.68 -23.93 -40.83
N LEU A 188 24.43 -22.94 -41.31
CA LEU A 188 24.27 -21.55 -40.89
C LEU A 188 22.89 -21.01 -41.24
N LEU A 189 22.39 -21.32 -42.44
CA LEU A 189 21.04 -20.95 -42.86
C LEU A 189 19.96 -21.62 -42.01
N ARG A 190 20.20 -22.83 -41.52
CA ARG A 190 19.28 -23.52 -40.60
C ARG A 190 19.23 -22.83 -39.25
N GLU A 191 20.37 -22.51 -38.66
CA GLU A 191 20.43 -21.79 -37.38
C GLU A 191 19.79 -20.41 -37.47
N ALA A 192 20.07 -19.68 -38.55
CA ALA A 192 19.41 -18.40 -38.83
C ALA A 192 17.90 -18.58 -39.01
N TRP A 193 17.48 -19.62 -39.72
CA TRP A 193 16.06 -19.94 -39.89
C TRP A 193 15.38 -20.24 -38.56
N ASP A 194 15.96 -21.09 -37.72
CA ASP A 194 15.40 -21.44 -36.40
C ASP A 194 15.18 -20.19 -35.52
N ALA A 195 16.13 -19.25 -35.53
CA ALA A 195 16.00 -17.98 -34.82
C ALA A 195 14.88 -17.09 -35.40
N THR A 196 14.78 -16.97 -36.73
CA THR A 196 13.69 -16.22 -37.38
C THR A 196 12.33 -16.89 -37.21
N ALA A 197 12.27 -18.21 -37.17
CA ALA A 197 11.05 -18.98 -36.99
C ALA A 197 10.47 -18.77 -35.59
N GLU A 198 11.32 -18.70 -34.57
CA GLU A 198 10.88 -18.37 -33.22
C GLU A 198 10.33 -16.94 -33.14
N ALA A 199 11.00 -15.97 -33.76
CA ALA A 199 10.53 -14.59 -33.83
C ALA A 199 9.20 -14.47 -34.61
N ALA A 200 9.06 -15.18 -35.73
CA ALA A 200 7.83 -15.20 -36.52
C ALA A 200 6.67 -15.84 -35.75
N ARG A 201 6.90 -16.95 -35.03
CA ARG A 201 5.88 -17.55 -34.14
C ARG A 201 5.42 -16.60 -33.04
N ARG A 202 6.34 -15.80 -32.50
CA ARG A 202 6.02 -14.79 -31.48
C ARG A 202 5.28 -13.58 -32.04
N SER A 203 5.21 -13.40 -33.37
CA SER A 203 4.61 -12.23 -34.02
C SER A 203 3.09 -12.31 -34.23
N MET A 204 2.46 -13.46 -33.97
CA MET A 204 1.00 -13.67 -34.08
C MET A 204 0.36 -13.36 -35.44
N TYR A 205 1.16 -13.11 -36.47
CA TYR A 205 0.66 -12.87 -37.81
C TYR A 205 0.19 -14.18 -38.46
N ASP A 206 -1.10 -14.29 -38.71
CA ASP A 206 -1.69 -15.33 -39.55
C ASP A 206 -2.34 -14.69 -40.77
N ILE A 207 -1.81 -15.02 -41.95
CA ILE A 207 -2.32 -14.50 -43.23
C ILE A 207 -3.71 -15.07 -43.57
N ASN A 208 -4.10 -16.19 -42.96
CA ASN A 208 -5.36 -16.89 -43.26
C ASN A 208 -6.48 -16.60 -42.24
N ALA A 209 -6.14 -15.98 -41.11
CA ALA A 209 -7.08 -15.63 -40.06
C ALA A 209 -6.77 -14.20 -39.58
N PRO A 210 -7.27 -13.16 -40.27
CA PRO A 210 -7.15 -11.80 -39.78
C PRO A 210 -7.90 -11.70 -38.45
N ILE A 211 -7.14 -11.64 -37.36
CA ILE A 211 -7.68 -11.58 -36.02
C ILE A 211 -8.29 -10.18 -35.85
N LEU A 212 -9.57 -10.11 -35.51
CA LEU A 212 -10.22 -8.84 -35.16
C LEU A 212 -9.53 -8.27 -33.91
N LEU A 213 -9.38 -6.95 -33.81
CA LEU A 213 -8.76 -6.32 -32.63
C LEU A 213 -9.36 -6.85 -31.32
N ASN A 214 -10.67 -7.03 -31.26
CA ASN A 214 -11.35 -7.54 -30.07
C ASN A 214 -10.95 -8.99 -29.73
N GLU A 215 -10.82 -9.85 -30.75
CA GLU A 215 -10.34 -11.23 -30.58
C GLU A 215 -8.87 -11.26 -30.16
N LEU A 216 -8.06 -10.38 -30.75
CA LEU A 216 -6.65 -10.22 -30.43
C LEU A 216 -6.49 -9.82 -28.95
N MET A 217 -7.34 -8.93 -28.45
CA MET A 217 -7.30 -8.44 -27.08
C MET A 217 -7.73 -9.52 -26.07
N THR A 218 -8.72 -10.35 -26.41
CA THR A 218 -9.07 -11.54 -25.61
C THR A 218 -8.06 -12.70 -25.72
N SER A 219 -7.40 -12.85 -26.86
CA SER A 219 -6.39 -13.90 -27.09
C SER A 219 -4.99 -13.49 -26.67
N ALA A 220 -4.74 -12.19 -26.45
CA ALA A 220 -3.45 -11.65 -26.01
C ALA A 220 -3.01 -12.28 -24.69
N GLY A 221 -3.96 -12.59 -23.81
CA GLY A 221 -3.71 -13.36 -22.58
C GLY A 221 -3.21 -14.80 -22.80
N ARG A 222 -3.35 -15.37 -24.01
CA ARG A 222 -2.88 -16.72 -24.36
C ARG A 222 -1.43 -16.75 -24.86
N HIS A 223 -0.88 -15.61 -25.28
CA HIS A 223 0.46 -15.53 -25.85
C HIS A 223 1.38 -14.66 -25.00
N THR A 224 2.17 -15.32 -24.16
CA THR A 224 3.08 -14.70 -23.19
C THR A 224 4.16 -13.81 -23.81
N SER A 225 4.42 -13.91 -25.12
CA SER A 225 5.52 -13.18 -25.78
C SER A 225 5.24 -11.71 -26.08
N MET A 226 3.97 -11.28 -26.16
CA MET A 226 3.61 -9.88 -26.42
C MET A 226 3.24 -9.09 -25.17
N ILE A 227 3.02 -9.80 -24.06
CA ILE A 227 2.69 -9.20 -22.78
C ILE A 227 4.00 -8.65 -22.19
N HIS A 228 4.05 -7.33 -22.06
CA HIS A 228 5.07 -6.64 -21.31
C HIS A 228 4.60 -6.39 -19.88
N TYR A 229 5.54 -6.40 -18.96
CA TYR A 229 5.27 -6.18 -17.54
C TYR A 229 5.92 -4.88 -17.10
N ARG A 230 5.15 -4.01 -16.45
CA ARG A 230 5.70 -2.87 -15.73
C ARG A 230 6.07 -3.32 -14.32
N LEU A 231 7.35 -3.23 -13.99
CA LEU A 231 7.85 -3.55 -12.67
C LEU A 231 7.93 -2.30 -11.78
N ALA A 232 7.70 -2.48 -10.48
CA ALA A 232 7.96 -1.45 -9.49
C ALA A 232 9.47 -1.16 -9.40
N THR A 233 9.86 0.12 -9.41
CA THR A 233 11.27 0.54 -9.36
C THR A 233 11.80 0.62 -7.93
N ASP A 234 10.96 1.01 -6.99
CA ASP A 234 11.29 1.22 -5.57
C ASP A 234 10.17 0.68 -4.68
N THR A 235 10.43 0.65 -3.37
CA THR A 235 9.41 0.32 -2.37
C THR A 235 8.37 1.43 -2.29
N ALA A 236 7.12 1.09 -2.60
CA ALA A 236 6.02 2.04 -2.69
C ALA A 236 4.72 1.48 -2.11
N ILE A 237 3.79 2.37 -1.78
CA ILE A 237 2.39 2.03 -1.54
C ILE A 237 1.55 2.55 -2.70
N VAL A 238 0.67 1.72 -3.24
CA VAL A 238 -0.28 2.12 -4.28
C VAL A 238 -1.35 3.02 -3.65
N ILE A 239 -1.43 4.27 -4.08
CA ILE A 239 -2.39 5.24 -3.54
C ILE A 239 -3.70 5.22 -4.35
N ASP A 240 -3.57 5.14 -5.67
CA ASP A 240 -4.65 5.40 -6.60
C ASP A 240 -4.38 4.68 -7.92
N ILE A 241 -5.44 4.13 -8.52
CA ILE A 241 -5.43 3.45 -9.83
C ILE A 241 -6.48 4.16 -10.67
N GLN A 242 -6.04 4.83 -11.73
CA GLN A 242 -6.89 5.71 -12.52
C GLN A 242 -7.50 5.03 -13.74
N MET A 243 -6.83 4.00 -14.26
CA MET A 243 -7.27 3.27 -15.45
C MET A 243 -7.81 1.89 -15.08
N PRO A 244 -8.95 1.46 -15.66
CA PRO A 244 -9.45 0.10 -15.49
C PRO A 244 -8.67 -0.90 -16.34
N GLU A 245 -8.81 -2.17 -16.02
CA GLU A 245 -8.26 -3.28 -16.82
C GLU A 245 -8.91 -3.37 -18.21
N ASN A 246 -8.20 -3.99 -19.16
CA ASN A 246 -8.63 -4.19 -20.54
C ASN A 246 -9.03 -2.90 -21.28
N MET A 247 -8.26 -1.83 -21.06
CA MET A 247 -8.48 -0.53 -21.71
C MET A 247 -7.24 -0.06 -22.47
N ILE A 248 -7.46 0.67 -23.57
CA ILE A 248 -6.37 1.34 -24.29
C ILE A 248 -5.99 2.60 -23.52
N VAL A 249 -4.70 2.77 -23.24
CA VAL A 249 -4.12 3.93 -22.56
C VAL A 249 -3.21 4.64 -23.55
N LEU A 250 -3.47 5.92 -23.76
CA LEU A 250 -2.70 6.74 -24.69
C LEU A 250 -1.38 7.20 -24.07
N ALA A 251 -0.44 7.59 -24.91
CA ALA A 251 0.83 8.14 -24.47
C ALA A 251 0.63 9.33 -23.51
N ASN A 252 1.40 9.33 -22.42
CA ASN A 252 1.40 10.30 -21.33
C ASN A 252 0.17 10.30 -20.40
N GLU A 253 -0.80 9.40 -20.61
CA GLU A 253 -1.89 9.22 -19.65
C GLU A 253 -1.38 8.56 -18.36
N GLU A 254 -2.00 8.96 -17.24
CA GLU A 254 -1.66 8.45 -15.92
C GLU A 254 -2.44 7.15 -15.66
N ILE A 255 -1.73 6.07 -15.32
CA ILE A 255 -2.32 4.76 -15.03
C ILE A 255 -2.54 4.59 -13.53
N MET A 256 -1.51 4.90 -12.74
CA MET A 256 -1.52 4.71 -11.29
C MET A 256 -0.56 5.67 -10.59
N LYS A 257 -0.80 5.86 -9.30
CA LYS A 257 0.01 6.69 -8.40
C LYS A 257 0.59 5.86 -7.27
N LEU A 258 1.88 6.03 -7.07
CA LEU A 258 2.67 5.30 -6.08
C LEU A 258 3.31 6.30 -5.10
N GLN A 259 3.08 6.12 -3.80
CA GLN A 259 3.82 6.84 -2.76
C GLN A 259 5.08 6.05 -2.43
N MET A 260 6.25 6.62 -2.69
CA MET A 260 7.50 5.98 -2.28
C MET A 260 7.59 6.02 -0.76
N LEU A 261 8.05 4.92 -0.14
CA LEU A 261 8.24 4.88 1.32
C LEU A 261 9.51 5.59 1.77
N ASP A 262 10.47 5.73 0.86
CA ASP A 262 11.67 6.51 1.08
C ASP A 262 11.30 8.00 1.04
N LEU A 263 11.21 8.59 2.24
CA LEU A 263 10.73 9.96 2.45
C LEU A 263 11.72 11.01 1.94
N ASP A 264 13.01 10.66 1.88
CA ASP A 264 14.06 11.54 1.39
C ASP A 264 13.99 11.64 -0.14
N LYS A 265 13.71 10.52 -0.82
CA LYS A 265 13.49 10.52 -2.28
C LYS A 265 12.17 11.18 -2.71
N SER A 266 11.17 11.18 -1.83
CA SER A 266 9.82 11.68 -2.15
C SER A 266 9.60 13.15 -1.80
N ASN A 267 10.67 13.90 -1.52
CA ASN A 267 10.64 15.33 -1.21
C ASN A 267 9.46 15.68 -0.30
N LEU A 268 9.47 15.13 0.91
CA LEU A 268 8.40 15.40 1.87
C LEU A 268 8.58 16.80 2.50
N TYR A 269 7.60 17.68 2.28
CA TYR A 269 7.56 19.01 2.90
C TYR A 269 6.15 19.40 3.31
N VAL A 270 6.04 20.28 4.30
CA VAL A 270 4.77 20.87 4.72
C VAL A 270 4.71 22.29 4.18
N ILE A 271 3.61 22.63 3.52
CA ILE A 271 3.35 24.00 3.07
C ILE A 271 2.43 24.68 4.09
N GLY A 272 2.84 25.82 4.63
CA GLY A 272 2.01 26.65 5.50
C GLY A 272 1.62 27.97 4.83
N TYR A 273 0.36 28.36 5.01
CA TYR A 273 -0.14 29.69 4.68
C TYR A 273 0.28 30.67 5.76
N VAL A 274 1.03 31.72 5.39
CA VAL A 274 1.55 32.71 6.33
C VAL A 274 0.86 34.07 6.13
N PRO A 275 -0.08 34.44 7.00
CA PRO A 275 -0.64 35.80 7.01
C PRO A 275 0.46 36.87 7.14
N ILE A 276 0.31 37.98 6.42
CA ILE A 276 1.32 39.06 6.36
C ILE A 276 1.64 39.61 7.76
N ASP A 277 0.64 39.67 8.65
CA ASP A 277 0.76 40.13 10.04
C ASP A 277 1.56 39.18 10.96
N LYS A 278 1.88 37.96 10.48
CA LYS A 278 2.64 36.95 11.21
C LYS A 278 3.99 36.65 10.57
N MET A 279 4.32 37.30 9.46
CA MET A 279 5.53 37.03 8.68
C MET A 279 6.81 37.46 9.39
N ASP A 280 6.74 38.48 10.23
CA ASP A 280 7.81 38.98 11.10
C ASP A 280 8.29 37.96 12.15
N LYS A 281 7.41 37.02 12.52
CA LYS A 281 7.70 35.97 13.53
C LYS A 281 8.36 34.73 12.95
N LEU A 282 8.52 34.68 11.63
CA LEU A 282 9.07 33.55 10.91
C LEU A 282 10.48 33.88 10.43
N ASN A 283 11.43 33.05 10.84
CA ASN A 283 12.79 33.07 10.30
C ASN A 283 13.12 31.74 9.65
N ILE A 284 14.05 31.77 8.68
CA ILE A 284 14.64 30.57 8.11
C ILE A 284 15.26 29.77 9.26
N ASN A 285 15.08 28.45 9.24
CA ASN A 285 15.50 27.49 10.27
C ASN A 285 14.79 27.65 11.63
N SER A 286 13.69 28.42 11.70
CA SER A 286 12.83 28.40 12.88
C SER A 286 12.18 27.03 13.04
N LYS A 287 12.17 26.52 14.28
CA LYS A 287 11.56 25.22 14.60
C LYS A 287 10.06 25.37 14.69
N ALA A 288 9.35 24.50 14.01
CA ALA A 288 7.91 24.42 13.99
C ALA A 288 7.45 23.04 14.49
N GLU A 289 6.30 23.01 15.14
CA GLU A 289 5.59 21.78 15.48
C GLU A 289 4.37 21.69 14.57
N VAL A 290 4.27 20.62 13.80
CA VAL A 290 3.15 20.35 12.90
C VAL A 290 2.20 19.39 13.60
N TYR A 291 0.95 19.80 13.73
CA TYR A 291 -0.14 19.04 14.33
C TYR A 291 -1.06 18.54 13.21
N VAL A 292 -1.21 17.22 13.13
CA VAL A 292 -2.17 16.58 12.21
C VAL A 292 -3.50 16.39 12.91
N ASN A 293 -3.46 16.00 14.19
CA ASN A 293 -4.61 15.88 15.07
C ASN A 293 -4.13 16.14 16.51
N ASP A 294 -5.04 16.11 17.49
CA ASP A 294 -4.73 16.28 18.92
C ASP A 294 -3.70 15.25 19.45
N GLU A 295 -3.61 14.10 18.79
CA GLU A 295 -2.76 12.98 19.19
C GLU A 295 -1.45 12.87 18.41
N VAL A 296 -1.37 13.42 17.19
CA VAL A 296 -0.22 13.24 16.30
C VAL A 296 0.39 14.60 15.97
N SER A 297 1.65 14.76 16.40
CA SER A 297 2.46 15.93 16.10
C SER A 297 3.89 15.54 15.76
N PHE A 298 4.50 16.24 14.81
CA PHE A 298 5.91 16.05 14.44
C PHE A 298 6.63 17.41 14.33
N ARG A 299 7.96 17.40 14.44
CA ARG A 299 8.77 18.62 14.37
C ARG A 299 9.25 18.86 12.95
N ALA A 300 9.18 20.11 12.52
CA ALA A 300 9.64 20.60 11.24
C ALA A 300 10.46 21.88 11.41
N LYS A 301 11.13 22.32 10.36
CA LYS A 301 11.91 23.56 10.31
C LYS A 301 11.50 24.36 9.07
N VAL A 302 11.46 25.67 9.19
CA VAL A 302 11.27 26.55 8.02
C VAL A 302 12.49 26.46 7.12
N MET A 303 12.35 25.95 5.89
CA MET A 303 13.42 26.02 4.89
C MET A 303 13.43 27.36 4.18
N THR A 304 12.26 27.79 3.71
CA THR A 304 12.13 29.01 2.90
C THR A 304 10.79 29.69 3.14
N LEU A 305 10.81 31.02 3.06
CA LEU A 305 9.68 31.90 3.28
C LEU A 305 9.31 32.60 1.98
N ALA A 306 8.01 32.72 1.71
CA ALA A 306 7.46 33.47 0.59
C ALA A 306 7.94 33.01 -0.80
N VAL A 307 7.96 31.69 -1.04
CA VAL A 307 8.35 31.13 -2.35
C VAL A 307 7.38 31.55 -3.46
N ARG A 308 6.08 31.57 -3.14
CA ARG A 308 4.98 32.02 -4.00
C ARG A 308 3.86 32.61 -3.14
N THR A 309 3.07 33.50 -3.72
CA THR A 309 1.78 33.91 -3.16
C THR A 309 0.69 33.05 -3.79
N SER A 310 -0.21 32.52 -2.97
CA SER A 310 -1.40 31.80 -3.45
C SER A 310 -2.65 32.42 -2.85
N GLU A 311 -3.77 32.25 -3.54
CA GLU A 311 -5.07 32.57 -2.94
C GLU A 311 -5.32 31.63 -1.76
N LEU A 312 -5.78 32.19 -0.64
CA LEU A 312 -6.16 31.42 0.53
C LEU A 312 -7.38 30.56 0.15
N PRO A 313 -7.36 29.23 0.40
CA PRO A 313 -8.49 28.36 0.11
C PRO A 313 -9.81 28.88 0.72
N SER A 314 -10.93 28.76 0.01
CA SER A 314 -12.23 29.32 0.43
C SER A 314 -12.71 28.82 1.81
N ASN A 315 -12.30 27.63 2.22
CA ASN A 315 -12.56 27.05 3.55
C ASN A 315 -11.74 27.70 4.69
N LEU A 316 -10.68 28.42 4.38
CA LEU A 316 -9.86 29.18 5.34
C LEU A 316 -10.10 30.69 5.25
N GLN A 317 -10.89 31.13 4.27
CA GLN A 317 -11.30 32.52 4.15
C GLN A 317 -12.33 32.87 5.23
N SER A 318 -11.97 33.82 6.09
CA SER A 318 -12.92 34.47 6.98
C SER A 318 -13.70 35.53 6.20
N ALA A 319 -14.98 35.72 6.50
CA ALA A 319 -15.79 36.81 5.95
C ALA A 319 -15.18 38.22 6.20
N PHE A 320 -14.17 38.32 7.08
CA PHE A 320 -13.48 39.56 7.44
C PHE A 320 -12.03 39.65 6.92
N SER A 321 -11.51 38.66 6.18
CA SER A 321 -10.13 38.73 5.65
C SER A 321 -10.06 39.62 4.41
N ARG A 322 -9.29 40.71 4.48
CA ARG A 322 -9.14 41.70 3.38
C ARG A 322 -8.18 41.27 2.27
N ASN A 323 -7.27 40.33 2.54
CA ASN A 323 -6.23 39.92 1.60
C ASN A 323 -6.43 38.45 1.22
N THR A 324 -6.81 38.21 -0.04
CA THR A 324 -7.00 36.86 -0.59
C THR A 324 -5.66 36.18 -0.87
N MET A 325 -4.60 36.94 -1.14
CA MET A 325 -3.26 36.40 -1.43
C MET A 325 -2.39 36.32 -0.18
N VAL A 326 -1.85 35.13 0.07
CA VAL A 326 -1.04 34.82 1.24
C VAL A 326 0.29 34.17 0.78
N PRO A 327 1.45 34.61 1.30
CA PRO A 327 2.72 33.96 1.00
C PRO A 327 2.78 32.56 1.60
N LEU A 328 3.38 31.63 0.85
CA LEU A 328 3.60 30.26 1.28
C LEU A 328 4.98 30.10 1.92
N ALA A 329 5.02 29.43 3.06
CA ALA A 329 6.23 28.96 3.72
C ALA A 329 6.40 27.46 3.53
N VAL A 330 7.61 27.02 3.23
CA VAL A 330 7.95 25.60 3.09
C VAL A 330 8.69 25.14 4.34
N PHE A 331 8.14 24.13 4.99
CA PHE A 331 8.68 23.49 6.18
C PHE A 331 9.21 22.10 5.83
N GLU A 332 10.46 21.83 6.16
CA GLU A 332 11.08 20.51 6.06
C GLU A 332 10.91 19.76 7.37
N ILE A 333 10.55 18.49 7.30
CA ILE A 333 10.35 17.66 8.49
C ILE A 333 11.71 17.22 9.03
N GLU A 334 11.97 17.35 10.34
CA GLU A 334 13.26 16.88 10.88
C GLU A 334 13.34 15.34 10.78
N GLY A 335 14.46 14.84 10.27
CA GLY A 335 14.75 13.40 10.18
C GLY A 335 14.82 12.69 11.54
N GLY A 336 14.58 11.38 11.52
CA GLY A 336 14.67 10.47 12.67
C GLY A 336 13.43 10.39 13.56
N GLN A 337 12.32 11.02 13.18
CA GLN A 337 11.07 11.01 13.94
C GLN A 337 10.16 9.86 13.52
N VAL A 338 9.46 9.27 14.49
CA VAL A 338 8.52 8.18 14.25
C VAL A 338 7.11 8.75 14.16
N VAL A 339 6.53 8.71 12.96
CA VAL A 339 5.22 9.30 12.64
C VAL A 339 4.36 8.23 11.95
N PRO A 340 3.03 8.17 12.16
CA PRO A 340 2.20 7.22 11.44
C PRO A 340 2.12 7.54 9.94
N PHE A 341 2.06 6.52 9.08
CA PHE A 341 2.03 6.70 7.61
C PHE A 341 0.96 7.66 7.12
N TRP A 342 -0.26 7.54 7.66
CA TRP A 342 -1.41 8.32 7.22
C TRP A 342 -1.22 9.82 7.47
N ALA A 343 -0.37 10.21 8.42
CA ALA A 343 -0.02 11.61 8.69
C ALA A 343 0.92 12.22 7.65
N LEU A 344 1.49 11.40 6.76
CA LEU A 344 2.42 11.79 5.70
C LEU A 344 1.80 11.62 4.31
N THR A 345 0.48 11.67 4.22
CA THR A 345 -0.25 11.57 2.96
C THR A 345 -0.29 12.91 2.24
N ALA A 346 -0.32 12.87 0.91
CA ALA A 346 -0.42 14.09 0.10
C ALA A 346 -1.70 14.86 0.41
N ASP A 347 -1.58 16.19 0.47
CA ASP A 347 -2.67 17.15 0.65
C ASP A 347 -3.41 17.04 1.99
N LEU A 348 -2.80 16.39 2.99
CA LEU A 348 -3.37 16.29 4.33
C LEU A 348 -3.33 17.66 5.04
N PRO A 349 -4.46 18.21 5.50
CA PRO A 349 -4.48 19.48 6.22
C PRO A 349 -3.83 19.33 7.60
N VAL A 350 -2.99 20.30 7.95
CA VAL A 350 -2.24 20.32 9.21
C VAL A 350 -2.22 21.73 9.80
N SER A 351 -2.16 21.82 11.13
CA SER A 351 -1.95 23.07 11.84
C SER A 351 -0.51 23.17 12.31
N ILE A 352 0.19 24.20 11.89
CA ILE A 352 1.59 24.44 12.21
C ILE A 352 1.66 25.43 13.36
N ARG A 353 2.35 25.07 14.44
CA ARG A 353 2.60 25.93 15.59
C ARG A 353 4.08 26.25 15.68
N ILE A 354 4.39 27.54 15.79
CA ILE A 354 5.75 28.01 16.00
C ILE A 354 5.84 28.54 17.43
N PRO A 355 6.59 27.84 18.31
CA PRO A 355 6.78 28.31 19.68
C PRO A 355 7.72 29.51 19.70
N ASN A 356 7.28 30.61 20.30
CA ASN A 356 8.16 31.74 20.64
C ASN A 356 9.01 31.44 21.88
N ILE A 357 8.63 30.43 22.68
CA ILE A 357 9.32 30.01 23.91
C ILE A 357 9.42 28.48 23.92
N ARG A 358 10.61 27.95 24.24
CA ARG A 358 10.88 26.50 24.21
C ARG A 358 10.19 25.80 25.39
N PHE A 359 9.29 24.87 25.10
CA PHE A 359 8.80 23.88 26.06
C PHE A 359 9.12 22.47 25.57
N LYS A 360 9.58 21.59 26.47
CA LYS A 360 9.72 20.16 26.20
C LYS A 360 8.38 19.48 26.45
N ARG A 361 7.90 18.70 25.50
CA ARG A 361 6.68 17.90 25.62
C ARG A 361 7.02 16.41 25.74
N LEU A 362 6.21 15.69 26.52
CA LEU A 362 6.26 14.25 26.72
C LEU A 362 5.57 13.54 25.54
N GLU A 363 6.29 12.66 24.87
CA GLU A 363 5.77 11.77 23.83
C GLU A 363 4.82 10.72 24.46
N LYS A 364 3.69 10.45 23.80
CA LYS A 364 2.80 9.33 24.13
C LYS A 364 2.88 8.31 22.99
N GLU A 365 3.19 7.07 23.33
CA GLU A 365 3.20 5.95 22.39
C GLU A 365 1.79 5.38 22.18
N GLN A 366 1.41 5.13 20.91
CA GLN A 366 0.20 4.37 20.56
C GLN A 366 0.33 3.59 19.24
N LYS A 367 -0.48 2.54 19.08
CA LYS A 367 -0.39 1.51 18.03
C LYS A 367 -0.82 2.01 16.63
N TYR A 368 0.12 2.54 15.86
CA TYR A 368 -0.03 2.80 14.41
C TYR A 368 1.07 2.11 13.59
N ILE A 369 0.94 2.12 12.25
CA ILE A 369 2.04 1.75 11.35
C ILE A 369 3.05 2.90 11.36
N TRP A 370 4.20 2.65 11.97
CA TRP A 370 5.23 3.64 12.23
C TRP A 370 6.20 3.82 11.06
N PHE A 371 6.43 5.07 10.66
CA PHE A 371 7.44 5.48 9.69
C PHE A 371 8.50 6.33 10.38
N LYS A 372 9.77 6.07 10.10
CA LYS A 372 10.88 6.92 10.50
C LYS A 372 11.18 7.90 9.36
N THR A 373 11.10 9.20 9.63
CA THR A 373 11.52 10.25 8.68
C THR A 373 13.01 10.02 8.34
N GLY A 374 13.34 9.72 7.08
CA GLY A 374 14.72 9.46 6.60
C GLY A 374 15.16 8.00 6.41
N GLU A 375 14.53 7.01 7.05
CA GLU A 375 14.88 5.58 6.85
C GLU A 375 13.68 4.71 6.40
N GLY A 376 12.51 5.32 6.26
CA GLY A 376 11.29 4.66 5.81
C GLY A 376 10.58 3.87 6.91
N LEU A 377 9.98 2.73 6.54
CA LEU A 377 9.13 1.91 7.42
C LEU A 377 9.96 1.16 8.47
N LEU A 378 9.49 1.07 9.73
CA LEU A 378 10.15 0.23 10.74
C LEU A 378 10.09 -1.27 10.36
N ASP A 379 11.10 -2.05 10.72
CA ASP A 379 11.20 -3.46 10.30
C ASP A 379 10.02 -4.33 10.77
N PHE A 380 9.51 -4.11 11.99
CA PHE A 380 8.29 -4.78 12.46
C PHE A 380 7.07 -4.52 11.57
N SER A 381 6.92 -3.28 11.08
CA SER A 381 5.83 -2.94 10.17
C SER A 381 6.03 -3.52 8.76
N LYS A 382 7.27 -3.76 8.33
CA LYS A 382 7.56 -4.43 7.05
C LYS A 382 7.12 -5.89 7.12
N GLU A 383 7.45 -6.57 8.22
CA GLU A 383 7.04 -7.95 8.51
C GLU A 383 5.50 -8.08 8.52
N TYR A 384 4.80 -7.13 9.17
CA TYR A 384 3.34 -7.10 9.20
C TYR A 384 2.72 -6.94 7.80
N LEU A 385 3.23 -6.00 6.99
CA LEU A 385 2.74 -5.79 5.62
C LEU A 385 3.03 -7.00 4.71
N ARG A 386 4.20 -7.63 4.87
CA ARG A 386 4.56 -8.86 4.18
C ARG A 386 3.62 -10.01 4.53
N GLN A 387 3.37 -10.25 5.81
CA GLN A 387 2.42 -11.28 6.25
C GLN A 387 1.00 -11.01 5.74
N ARG A 388 0.56 -9.75 5.70
CA ARG A 388 -0.74 -9.37 5.14
C ARG A 388 -0.81 -9.66 3.64
N ARG A 389 0.27 -9.41 2.90
CA ARG A 389 0.39 -9.74 1.47
C ARG A 389 0.37 -11.25 1.26
N GLU A 390 1.18 -12.03 1.98
CA GLU A 390 1.21 -13.49 1.87
C GLU A 390 -0.16 -14.11 2.14
N LYS A 391 -0.88 -13.64 3.16
CA LYS A 391 -2.26 -14.07 3.43
C LYS A 391 -3.21 -13.80 2.26
N ARG A 392 -3.10 -12.66 1.59
CA ARG A 392 -3.94 -12.32 0.43
C ARG A 392 -3.62 -13.18 -0.79
N HIS A 393 -2.34 -13.36 -1.12
CA HIS A 393 -1.90 -14.26 -2.19
C HIS A 393 -2.38 -15.70 -1.96
N MET A 394 -2.36 -16.16 -0.71
CA MET A 394 -2.89 -17.47 -0.34
C MET A 394 -4.42 -17.55 -0.46
N GLN A 395 -5.15 -16.48 -0.14
CA GLN A 395 -6.61 -16.39 -0.31
C GLN A 395 -7.03 -16.39 -1.79
N GLN A 396 -6.34 -15.63 -2.63
CA GLN A 396 -6.59 -15.62 -4.09
C GLN A 396 -6.32 -16.99 -4.70
N ARG A 397 -5.19 -17.63 -4.37
CA ARG A 397 -4.90 -19.00 -4.81
C ARG A 397 -5.93 -20.01 -4.32
N ALA A 398 -6.45 -19.87 -3.09
CA ALA A 398 -7.48 -20.74 -2.55
C ALA A 398 -8.82 -20.58 -3.30
N TYR A 399 -9.17 -19.34 -3.67
CA TYR A 399 -10.35 -19.04 -4.49
C TYR A 399 -10.23 -19.62 -5.90
N GLU A 400 -9.07 -19.47 -6.55
CA GLU A 400 -8.79 -20.01 -7.90
C GLU A 400 -8.75 -21.54 -7.94
N THR A 401 -8.28 -22.19 -6.87
CA THR A 401 -8.15 -23.66 -6.80
C THR A 401 -9.36 -24.37 -6.20
N GLY A 402 -10.39 -23.62 -5.77
CA GLY A 402 -11.63 -24.19 -5.19
C GLY A 402 -11.40 -25.05 -3.94
N ARG A 403 -10.26 -24.89 -3.26
CA ARG A 403 -9.90 -25.64 -2.05
C ARG A 403 -9.96 -24.70 -0.85
N ASP A 404 -10.86 -25.01 0.08
CA ASP A 404 -10.95 -24.39 1.39
C ASP A 404 -9.67 -24.68 2.21
N PHE A 405 -8.62 -23.90 1.98
CA PHE A 405 -7.46 -23.90 2.86
C PHE A 405 -7.82 -23.14 4.13
N ALA A 406 -8.38 -23.87 5.10
CA ALA A 406 -8.43 -23.42 6.49
C ALA A 406 -7.00 -23.15 6.94
N VAL A 407 -6.65 -21.86 7.07
CA VAL A 407 -5.36 -21.43 7.61
C VAL A 407 -5.23 -22.00 9.02
N SER A 408 -4.43 -23.05 9.15
CA SER A 408 -3.91 -23.53 10.43
C SER A 408 -3.06 -22.40 11.00
N GLN A 409 -3.65 -21.61 11.90
CA GLN A 409 -2.92 -20.69 12.76
C GLN A 409 -1.89 -21.51 13.53
N LYS A 410 -0.63 -21.48 13.11
CA LYS A 410 0.47 -21.76 14.04
C LYS A 410 0.52 -20.57 15.01
N PRO A 411 0.37 -20.79 16.32
CA PRO A 411 0.54 -19.72 17.29
C PRO A 411 1.97 -19.21 17.20
N HIS A 412 2.14 -17.90 17.21
CA HIS A 412 3.41 -17.28 17.60
C HIS A 412 3.73 -17.75 19.03
N SER A 413 4.56 -18.79 19.16
CA SER A 413 5.22 -19.15 20.39
C SER A 413 6.68 -18.75 20.24
N GLU A 414 7.02 -17.58 20.74
CA GLU A 414 8.27 -17.26 21.44
C GLU A 414 8.32 -15.75 21.70
N VAL A 415 8.90 -15.38 22.84
CA VAL A 415 8.98 -14.04 23.44
C VAL A 415 7.76 -13.63 24.27
N ALA A 416 7.64 -14.21 25.47
CA ALA A 416 7.58 -13.47 26.75
C ALA A 416 7.17 -14.40 27.91
N ASP A 417 8.03 -15.37 28.25
CA ASP A 417 8.00 -15.96 29.59
C ASP A 417 8.86 -15.10 30.51
N THR A 418 8.21 -14.21 31.25
CA THR A 418 8.60 -13.74 32.59
C THR A 418 7.61 -12.67 33.01
N LEU A 419 6.50 -13.09 33.64
CA LEU A 419 5.73 -12.31 34.63
C LEU A 419 4.64 -13.25 35.17
N GLN A 420 5.01 -14.07 36.16
CA GLN A 420 4.05 -14.79 37.01
C GLN A 420 3.21 -13.77 37.78
N GLY A 421 2.02 -13.48 37.24
CA GLY A 421 0.93 -12.79 37.91
C GLY A 421 -0.37 -13.32 37.34
N SER A 422 -1.05 -14.22 38.06
CA SER A 422 -2.21 -14.96 37.58
C SER A 422 -3.33 -14.06 37.06
N SER A 423 -3.47 -13.98 35.73
CA SER A 423 -4.66 -13.50 35.03
C SER A 423 -5.63 -14.68 34.87
N LEU A 424 -6.86 -14.55 35.38
CA LEU A 424 -7.89 -15.57 35.24
C LEU A 424 -8.58 -15.46 33.87
N TYR A 425 -8.72 -16.59 33.19
CA TYR A 425 -9.46 -16.74 31.93
C TYR A 425 -10.88 -17.20 32.24
N HIS A 426 -11.89 -16.44 31.79
CA HIS A 426 -13.31 -16.75 32.00
C HIS A 426 -13.94 -17.29 30.73
N VAL A 427 -14.67 -18.40 30.84
CA VAL A 427 -15.45 -18.97 29.73
C VAL A 427 -16.88 -18.45 29.83
N HIS A 428 -17.25 -17.55 28.93
CA HIS A 428 -18.57 -16.93 28.87
C HIS A 428 -19.50 -17.67 27.92
N ILE A 429 -20.76 -17.83 28.30
CA ILE A 429 -21.79 -18.43 27.43
C ILE A 429 -22.82 -17.40 26.97
N ALA A 430 -23.17 -16.43 27.82
CA ALA A 430 -24.23 -15.46 27.51
C ALA A 430 -24.04 -14.14 28.28
N CYS A 431 -24.62 -13.07 27.74
CA CYS A 431 -24.70 -11.75 28.37
C CYS A 431 -26.16 -11.30 28.41
N PHE A 432 -26.62 -10.82 29.57
CA PHE A 432 -27.97 -10.31 29.78
C PHE A 432 -27.94 -8.85 30.24
N LYS A 433 -28.94 -8.08 29.84
CA LYS A 433 -29.17 -6.73 30.40
C LYS A 433 -29.76 -6.80 31.81
N ASP A 434 -30.62 -7.79 32.03
CA ASP A 434 -31.30 -7.99 33.30
C ASP A 434 -30.55 -8.99 34.19
N GLY A 435 -30.25 -8.60 35.43
CA GLY A 435 -29.42 -9.39 36.34
C GLY A 435 -30.07 -10.69 36.79
N ASN A 436 -31.40 -10.69 36.90
CA ASN A 436 -32.19 -11.84 37.36
C ASN A 436 -32.21 -12.98 36.33
N GLU A 437 -32.21 -12.67 35.03
CA GLU A 437 -32.14 -13.67 33.96
C GLU A 437 -30.78 -14.37 33.92
N ALA A 438 -29.70 -13.63 34.19
CA ALA A 438 -28.36 -14.19 34.30
C ALA A 438 -28.24 -15.17 35.49
N GLU A 439 -28.87 -14.85 36.63
CA GLU A 439 -28.89 -15.74 37.81
C GLU A 439 -29.69 -17.02 37.55
N ALA A 440 -30.85 -16.91 36.91
CA ALA A 440 -31.65 -18.08 36.53
C ALA A 440 -30.91 -19.01 35.56
N LEU A 441 -30.07 -18.46 34.66
CA LEU A 441 -29.22 -19.27 33.77
C LEU A 441 -28.07 -19.94 34.54
N VAL A 442 -27.44 -19.26 35.50
CA VAL A 442 -26.39 -19.83 36.36
C VAL A 442 -26.93 -21.01 37.16
N GLU A 443 -28.12 -20.91 37.76
CA GLU A 443 -28.73 -22.01 38.50
C GLU A 443 -29.05 -23.22 37.60
N LYS A 444 -29.52 -22.97 36.37
CA LYS A 444 -29.72 -24.03 35.38
C LYS A 444 -28.42 -24.72 34.99
N LEU A 445 -27.32 -23.96 34.83
CA LEU A 445 -26.00 -24.50 34.50
C LEU A 445 -25.42 -25.35 35.63
N ARG A 446 -25.60 -24.94 36.90
CA ARG A 446 -25.21 -25.76 38.06
C ARG A 446 -25.99 -27.08 38.10
N LYS A 447 -27.30 -27.05 37.82
CA LYS A 447 -28.11 -28.27 37.69
C LYS A 447 -27.71 -29.19 36.53
N GLN A 448 -26.99 -28.65 35.52
CA GLN A 448 -26.46 -29.39 34.37
C GLN A 448 -25.02 -29.91 34.60
N GLY A 449 -24.46 -29.78 35.80
CA GLY A 449 -23.13 -30.27 36.16
C GLY A 449 -22.00 -29.23 36.02
N TYR A 450 -22.31 -27.97 35.74
CA TYR A 450 -21.33 -26.87 35.74
C TYR A 450 -21.28 -26.18 37.10
N ASP A 451 -20.72 -26.85 38.10
CA ASP A 451 -20.74 -26.41 39.51
C ASP A 451 -20.04 -25.06 39.74
N ARG A 452 -19.08 -24.72 38.87
CA ARG A 452 -18.29 -23.48 38.94
C ARG A 452 -18.95 -22.29 38.23
N ALA A 453 -20.18 -22.45 37.73
CA ALA A 453 -20.87 -21.39 37.03
C ALA A 453 -21.19 -20.21 37.96
N LYS A 454 -20.95 -18.99 37.48
CA LYS A 454 -21.17 -17.74 38.23
C LYS A 454 -21.54 -16.57 37.32
N LYS A 455 -22.21 -15.58 37.92
CA LYS A 455 -22.49 -14.27 37.30
C LYS A 455 -21.30 -13.33 37.53
N ILE A 456 -20.92 -12.56 36.52
CA ILE A 456 -19.96 -11.44 36.63
C ILE A 456 -20.63 -10.17 36.10
N GLU A 457 -20.61 -9.11 36.89
CA GLU A 457 -21.13 -7.80 36.49
C GLU A 457 -20.08 -7.04 35.67
N ALA A 458 -20.46 -6.63 34.45
CA ALA A 458 -19.59 -5.95 33.50
C ALA A 458 -20.29 -4.69 32.97
N GLY A 459 -20.23 -3.61 33.75
CA GLY A 459 -20.87 -2.33 33.40
C GLY A 459 -22.40 -2.46 33.37
N ALA A 460 -23.00 -2.22 32.21
CA ALA A 460 -24.46 -2.28 32.02
C ALA A 460 -25.02 -3.69 31.75
N TYR A 461 -24.18 -4.73 31.78
CA TYR A 461 -24.56 -6.11 31.46
C TYR A 461 -24.07 -7.10 32.52
N SER A 462 -24.85 -8.15 32.76
CA SER A 462 -24.49 -9.32 33.56
C SER A 462 -24.04 -10.46 32.66
N ARG A 463 -22.82 -10.95 32.83
CA ARG A 463 -22.28 -12.07 32.03
C ARG A 463 -22.34 -13.37 32.82
N VAL A 464 -22.72 -14.45 32.14
CA VAL A 464 -22.74 -15.80 32.72
C VAL A 464 -21.46 -16.55 32.33
N VAL A 465 -20.70 -16.95 33.34
CA VAL A 465 -19.42 -17.65 33.22
C VAL A 465 -19.58 -19.08 33.70
N VAL A 466 -19.05 -20.04 32.95
CA VAL A 466 -19.09 -21.48 33.27
C VAL A 466 -18.00 -21.85 34.27
N ALA A 467 -16.79 -21.36 34.03
CA ALA A 467 -15.62 -21.57 34.87
C ALA A 467 -14.61 -20.45 34.64
N SER A 468 -13.79 -20.21 35.67
CA SER A 468 -12.58 -19.38 35.59
C SER A 468 -11.37 -20.30 35.69
N CYS A 469 -10.51 -20.29 34.67
CA CYS A 469 -9.30 -21.11 34.62
C CYS A 469 -8.04 -20.25 34.78
N PRO A 470 -6.98 -20.76 35.43
CA PRO A 470 -5.72 -20.05 35.58
C PRO A 470 -4.89 -20.01 34.28
N THR A 471 -5.09 -20.95 33.37
CA THR A 471 -4.35 -21.06 32.11
C THR A 471 -5.26 -20.96 30.89
N GLU A 472 -4.74 -20.38 29.80
CA GLU A 472 -5.48 -20.22 28.55
C GLU A 472 -5.78 -21.57 27.88
N ALA A 473 -4.86 -22.53 28.01
CA ALA A 473 -5.00 -23.88 27.46
C ALA A 473 -6.20 -24.63 28.08
N GLU A 474 -6.36 -24.57 29.41
CA GLU A 474 -7.52 -25.16 30.09
C GLU A 474 -8.83 -24.48 29.70
N ALA A 475 -8.84 -23.14 29.62
CA ALA A 475 -10.02 -22.39 29.21
C ALA A 475 -10.42 -22.69 27.75
N ALA A 476 -9.44 -22.82 26.84
CA ALA A 476 -9.69 -23.15 25.44
C ALA A 476 -10.20 -24.59 25.26
N ALA A 477 -9.70 -25.55 26.05
CA ALA A 477 -10.22 -26.91 26.08
C ALA A 477 -11.68 -26.94 26.54
N LEU A 478 -12.01 -26.19 27.59
CA LEU A 478 -13.36 -26.09 28.14
C LEU A 478 -14.33 -25.41 27.16
N VAL A 479 -13.89 -24.38 26.42
CA VAL A 479 -14.69 -23.78 25.33
C VAL A 479 -15.01 -24.80 24.24
N ARG A 480 -14.04 -25.62 23.83
CA ARG A 480 -14.27 -26.66 22.81
C ARG A 480 -15.27 -27.70 23.31
N GLU A 481 -15.24 -28.05 24.59
CA GLU A 481 -16.18 -28.96 25.21
C GLU A 481 -17.60 -28.36 25.28
N VAL A 482 -17.73 -27.13 25.77
CA VAL A 482 -19.02 -26.42 25.87
C VAL A 482 -19.67 -26.23 24.50
N ARG A 483 -18.88 -25.97 23.44
CA ARG A 483 -19.38 -25.80 22.07
C ARG A 483 -19.87 -27.09 21.41
N LYS A 484 -19.49 -28.27 21.92
CA LYS A 484 -20.05 -29.56 21.44
C LYS A 484 -21.52 -29.69 21.81
N THR A 485 -21.95 -29.02 22.88
CA THR A 485 -23.36 -28.94 23.27
C THR A 485 -24.06 -27.95 22.35
N THR A 486 -25.05 -28.42 21.59
CA THR A 486 -25.77 -27.62 20.56
C THR A 486 -26.38 -26.31 21.08
N LYS A 487 -26.59 -26.19 22.40
CA LYS A 487 -27.16 -25.01 23.06
C LYS A 487 -26.18 -23.86 23.31
N TYR A 488 -24.86 -24.08 23.26
CA TYR A 488 -23.85 -23.09 23.68
C TYR A 488 -22.73 -22.90 22.65
N LYS A 489 -23.10 -22.85 21.36
CA LYS A 489 -22.16 -22.67 20.24
C LYS A 489 -21.38 -21.35 20.30
N ASP A 490 -21.96 -20.33 20.92
CA ASP A 490 -21.39 -18.98 20.99
C ASP A 490 -20.48 -18.76 22.21
N ALA A 491 -20.12 -19.84 22.92
CA ALA A 491 -19.23 -19.73 24.08
C ALA A 491 -17.88 -19.09 23.69
N CYS A 492 -17.45 -18.09 24.45
CA CYS A 492 -16.25 -17.30 24.16
C CYS A 492 -15.32 -17.21 25.37
N LEU A 493 -14.02 -17.11 25.09
CA LEU A 493 -12.97 -16.98 26.10
C LEU A 493 -12.67 -15.50 26.31
N TRP A 494 -12.65 -15.07 27.56
CA TRP A 494 -12.33 -13.70 27.93
C TRP A 494 -11.22 -13.69 28.97
N LYS A 495 -10.16 -12.93 28.70
CA LYS A 495 -9.06 -12.72 29.64
C LYS A 495 -9.38 -11.52 30.52
N GLN A 496 -9.35 -11.71 31.84
CA GLN A 496 -9.48 -10.59 32.76
C GLN A 496 -8.19 -9.78 32.78
N GLU A 497 -8.19 -8.63 32.13
CA GLU A 497 -7.13 -7.63 32.25
C GLU A 497 -7.24 -6.95 33.62
N ARG A 498 -6.13 -6.87 34.35
CA ARG A 498 -6.09 -6.11 35.61
C ARG A 498 -6.26 -4.63 35.28
N LYS A 499 -7.12 -3.95 36.02
CA LYS A 499 -7.17 -2.48 36.04
C LYS A 499 -5.91 -1.91 36.68
#